data_AF-A0A9Q9VBU4-F1
#
_entry.id   AF-A0A9Q9VBU4-F1
#
_cell.length_a   1.000
_cell.length_b   1.000
_cell.length_c   1.000
_cell.angle_alpha   90.00
_cell.angle_beta   90.00
_cell.angle_gamma   90.00
#
_symmetry.space_group_name_H-M   'P 1'
#
loop_
_entity.id
_entity.type
_entity.pdbx_description
1 polymer ?
#
loop_
_entity_poly.entity_id
_entity_poly.type
_entity_poly.pdbx_seq_one_letter_code
_entity_poly.pdbx_strand_id
1 'polypeptide(L)'
;MLWWRVSKPTLLSLLLIQAVAVVLLYGWYSRPPSQNTSLSEGKVHVLLLSSWRSGSSFLGQVFNQHPDVFYLMEPGWHVWMSINQASARSLRMAVRDMIRSVFQCDMSVMDSYTPQPRNVSNLFMWSHSRALCSPPACFLTARGEISKEQECKQRCDSQGLRLAEAACRSYSHVVLKEVRFFELESLFPLLQDPTLDLRIIHLVRDPRAVFSSREKSSAALGQDSDIVLEQASLPEEKKPYQVLQEICHSHVRIYETAMLKPPDFLRGRYKMIRYEDLVRNTLEEIEAMYEFVGLEMTETLQEWIYRITHGRGKGSSSDAFKITSRNAEDVSLAWRTTLPFEKVQRIQDVCKGAMTLLGYKTVFSENEQKLLGLDLLTSHERYQFSWLPSKITATKV
;
A
#
# COMPACT_ATOMS: atom_id res chain seq x y z
N MET A 1 -51.30 8.46 48.47
CA MET A 1 -50.41 7.61 47.66
C MET A 1 -51.26 6.79 46.69
N LEU A 2 -51.43 7.23 45.45
CA LEU A 2 -52.11 6.43 44.42
C LEU A 2 -51.10 5.44 43.83
N TRP A 3 -51.23 4.16 44.19
CA TRP A 3 -50.49 3.09 43.52
C TRP A 3 -51.23 2.72 42.23
N TRP A 4 -50.70 3.16 41.09
CA TRP A 4 -51.15 2.67 39.78
C TRP A 4 -50.84 1.17 39.67
N ARG A 5 -51.86 0.33 39.83
CA ARG A 5 -51.75 -1.11 39.52
C ARG A 5 -51.83 -1.28 38.01
N VAL A 6 -50.67 -1.35 37.37
CA VAL A 6 -50.56 -1.74 35.96
C VAL A 6 -51.02 -3.20 35.83
N SER A 7 -52.01 -3.46 34.98
CA SER A 7 -52.50 -4.83 34.78
C SER A 7 -51.45 -5.69 34.08
N LYS A 8 -51.38 -6.99 34.41
CA LYS A 8 -50.45 -7.94 33.78
C LYS A 8 -50.45 -7.90 32.24
N PRO A 9 -51.60 -7.83 31.53
CA PRO A 9 -51.59 -7.71 30.07
C PRO A 9 -51.02 -6.38 29.56
N THR A 10 -51.18 -5.29 30.32
CA THR A 10 -50.57 -3.99 30.01
C THR A 10 -49.03 -4.05 30.14
N LEU A 11 -48.53 -4.75 31.16
CA LEU A 11 -47.09 -4.96 31.37
C LEU A 11 -46.46 -5.79 30.24
N LEU A 12 -47.13 -6.86 29.81
CA LEU A 12 -46.72 -7.69 28.67
C LEU A 12 -46.69 -6.90 27.36
N SER A 13 -47.68 -6.05 27.14
CA SER A 13 -47.75 -5.20 25.94
C SER A 13 -46.61 -4.19 25.90
N LEU A 14 -46.28 -3.57 27.04
CA LEU A 14 -45.15 -2.63 27.16
C LEU A 14 -43.79 -3.30 26.92
N LEU A 15 -43.59 -4.53 27.42
CA LEU A 15 -42.37 -5.30 27.18
C LEU A 15 -42.22 -5.68 25.70
N LEU A 16 -43.32 -6.04 25.04
CA LEU A 16 -43.30 -6.36 23.61
C LEU A 16 -42.94 -5.12 22.78
N ILE A 17 -43.52 -3.96 23.11
CA ILE A 17 -43.22 -2.69 22.46
C ILE A 17 -41.76 -2.29 22.68
N GLN A 18 -41.22 -2.46 23.89
CA GLN A 18 -39.80 -2.23 24.16
C GLN A 18 -38.89 -3.16 23.36
N ALA A 19 -39.22 -4.45 23.27
CA ALA A 19 -38.44 -5.41 22.49
C ALA A 19 -38.45 -5.05 20.99
N VAL A 20 -39.61 -4.68 20.44
CA VAL A 20 -39.73 -4.23 19.05
C VAL A 20 -38.96 -2.92 18.84
N ALA A 21 -39.06 -1.96 19.77
CA ALA A 21 -38.33 -0.70 19.69
C ALA A 21 -36.81 -0.91 19.74
N VAL A 22 -36.31 -1.82 20.58
CA VAL A 22 -34.88 -2.18 20.63
C VAL A 22 -34.44 -2.87 19.34
N VAL A 23 -35.25 -3.77 18.77
CA VAL A 23 -34.95 -4.41 17.49
C VAL A 23 -34.93 -3.39 16.34
N LEU A 24 -35.87 -2.45 16.33
CA LEU A 24 -35.92 -1.38 15.33
C LEU A 24 -34.77 -0.39 15.49
N LEU A 25 -34.43 0.00 16.72
CA LEU A 25 -33.29 0.87 17.02
C LEU A 25 -31.96 0.18 16.72
N TYR A 26 -31.83 -1.11 17.02
CA TYR A 26 -30.66 -1.91 16.65
C TYR A 26 -30.57 -2.05 15.12
N GLY A 27 -31.68 -2.31 14.44
CA GLY A 27 -31.74 -2.34 12.98
C GLY A 27 -31.42 -0.99 12.34
N TRP A 28 -31.80 0.12 12.97
CA TRP A 28 -31.50 1.47 12.50
C TRP A 28 -30.06 1.90 12.82
N TYR A 29 -29.54 1.56 13.99
CA TYR A 29 -28.13 1.77 14.36
C TYR A 29 -27.18 0.89 13.54
N SER A 30 -27.64 -0.30 13.14
CA SER A 30 -26.91 -1.22 12.27
C SER A 30 -27.12 -0.91 10.78
N ARG A 31 -28.00 0.04 10.42
CA ARG A 31 -28.05 0.54 9.04
C ARG A 31 -26.79 1.38 8.82
N PRO A 32 -25.93 1.04 7.85
CA PRO A 32 -24.87 1.95 7.46
C PRO A 32 -25.50 3.28 7.02
N PRO A 33 -24.83 4.42 7.23
CA PRO A 33 -25.31 5.69 6.71
C PRO A 33 -25.56 5.53 5.21
N SER A 34 -26.79 5.82 4.78
CA SER A 34 -27.16 5.86 3.38
C SER A 34 -26.46 7.07 2.75
N GLN A 35 -25.20 6.90 2.38
CA GLN A 35 -24.67 7.67 1.27
C GLN A 35 -25.36 7.14 0.02
N ASN A 36 -26.01 8.04 -0.72
CA ASN A 36 -26.30 7.82 -2.12
C ASN A 36 -24.96 7.73 -2.86
N THR A 37 -24.22 6.64 -2.68
CA THR A 37 -23.16 6.29 -3.60
C THR A 37 -23.90 5.80 -4.83
N SER A 38 -23.88 6.61 -5.89
CA SER A 38 -24.14 6.10 -7.22
C SER A 38 -23.34 4.81 -7.35
N LEU A 39 -24.02 3.68 -7.58
CA LEU A 39 -23.41 2.46 -8.07
C LEU A 39 -22.74 2.83 -9.40
N SER A 40 -21.50 3.33 -9.34
CA SER A 40 -20.57 3.24 -10.45
C SER A 40 -20.50 1.76 -10.78
N GLU A 41 -20.85 1.39 -12.02
CA GLU A 41 -21.01 0.01 -12.48
C GLU A 41 -19.72 -0.84 -12.46
N GLY A 42 -18.67 -0.44 -11.72
CA GLY A 42 -17.44 -1.20 -11.50
C GLY A 42 -16.62 -0.73 -10.29
N LYS A 43 -15.73 -1.60 -9.79
CA LYS A 43 -14.74 -1.29 -8.75
C LYS A 43 -13.50 -0.64 -9.35
N VAL A 44 -12.86 0.26 -8.60
CA VAL A 44 -11.53 0.77 -8.94
C VAL A 44 -10.47 -0.13 -8.32
N HIS A 45 -9.47 -0.52 -9.11
CA HIS A 45 -8.37 -1.39 -8.68
C HIS A 45 -7.10 -0.56 -8.65
N VAL A 46 -6.39 -0.59 -7.52
CA VAL A 46 -5.17 0.21 -7.35
C VAL A 46 -4.02 -0.70 -7.00
N LEU A 47 -2.95 -0.63 -7.77
CA LEU A 47 -1.68 -1.26 -7.45
C LEU A 47 -0.72 -0.20 -6.90
N LEU A 48 -0.37 -0.30 -5.61
CA LEU A 48 0.71 0.47 -5.01
C LEU A 48 2.02 -0.27 -5.29
N LEU A 49 2.65 0.06 -6.41
CA LEU A 49 3.89 -0.55 -6.89
C LEU A 49 5.09 0.12 -6.23
N SER A 50 6.05 -0.67 -5.76
CA SER A 50 7.32 -0.13 -5.26
C SER A 50 8.41 -1.20 -5.17
N SER A 51 9.52 -0.91 -4.49
CA SER A 51 10.55 -1.87 -4.09
C SER A 51 10.59 -2.00 -2.56
N TRP A 52 11.16 -3.09 -2.02
CA TRP A 52 11.28 -3.25 -0.57
C TRP A 52 12.05 -2.07 0.05
N ARG A 53 11.54 -1.59 1.19
CA ARG A 53 12.13 -0.53 2.01
C ARG A 53 12.09 0.89 1.41
N SER A 54 11.27 1.11 0.38
CA SER A 54 10.96 2.42 -0.21
C SER A 54 10.02 3.31 0.63
N GLY A 55 9.45 2.81 1.73
CA GLY A 55 8.39 3.51 2.48
C GLY A 55 6.96 3.15 2.05
N SER A 56 6.80 2.21 1.12
CA SER A 56 5.50 1.73 0.62
C SER A 56 4.54 1.20 1.71
N SER A 57 5.04 0.80 2.89
CA SER A 57 4.16 0.38 3.99
C SER A 57 3.38 1.55 4.59
N PHE A 58 3.96 2.75 4.65
CA PHE A 58 3.22 3.96 5.03
C PHE A 58 2.16 4.29 3.97
N LEU A 59 2.55 4.30 2.70
CA LEU A 59 1.62 4.54 1.58
C LEU A 59 0.46 3.52 1.58
N GLY A 60 0.76 2.24 1.80
CA GLY A 60 -0.28 1.21 1.95
C GLY A 60 -1.24 1.49 3.11
N GLN A 61 -0.74 2.01 4.23
CA GLN A 61 -1.61 2.38 5.35
C GLN A 61 -2.50 3.58 5.08
N VAL A 62 -2.00 4.58 4.35
CA VAL A 62 -2.81 5.73 3.92
C VAL A 62 -4.07 5.23 3.22
N PHE A 63 -3.94 4.39 2.20
CA PHE A 63 -5.08 3.80 1.50
C PHE A 63 -5.91 2.85 2.38
N ASN A 64 -5.25 2.00 3.16
CA ASN A 64 -5.92 1.01 4.01
C ASN A 64 -6.91 1.62 5.01
N GLN A 65 -6.57 2.80 5.56
CA GLN A 65 -7.44 3.44 6.55
C GLN A 65 -8.69 4.07 5.91
N HIS A 66 -8.75 4.20 4.58
CA HIS A 66 -9.90 4.80 3.91
C HIS A 66 -11.17 3.94 4.03
N PRO A 67 -12.35 4.52 4.34
CA PRO A 67 -13.59 3.79 4.57
C PRO A 67 -14.05 2.92 3.38
N ASP A 68 -13.69 3.32 2.17
CA ASP A 68 -14.10 2.66 0.91
C ASP A 68 -13.08 1.69 0.29
N VAL A 69 -11.97 1.43 0.99
CA VAL A 69 -10.87 0.60 0.49
C VAL A 69 -10.86 -0.77 1.16
N PHE A 70 -10.83 -1.82 0.34
CA PHE A 70 -10.29 -3.12 0.71
C PHE A 70 -8.80 -3.16 0.37
N TYR A 71 -7.94 -3.38 1.36
CA TYR A 71 -6.49 -3.39 1.18
C TYR A 71 -5.88 -4.75 1.52
N LEU A 72 -4.91 -5.20 0.72
CA LEU A 72 -4.00 -6.29 1.10
C LEU A 72 -2.54 -5.90 0.85
N MET A 73 -1.69 -6.32 1.77
CA MET A 73 -0.25 -6.09 1.70
C MET A 73 0.41 -7.31 1.08
N GLU A 74 1.08 -7.11 -0.05
CA GLU A 74 1.98 -8.08 -0.70
C GLU A 74 1.41 -9.50 -0.87
N PRO A 75 0.19 -9.71 -1.41
CA PRO A 75 -0.32 -11.05 -1.71
C PRO A 75 0.64 -11.93 -2.56
N GLY A 76 1.47 -11.33 -3.42
CA GLY A 76 2.52 -12.01 -4.19
C GLY A 76 3.65 -12.62 -3.34
N TRP A 77 3.75 -12.24 -2.06
CA TRP A 77 4.66 -12.88 -1.09
C TRP A 77 4.42 -14.38 -1.02
N HIS A 78 3.16 -14.82 -1.01
CA HIS A 78 2.82 -16.24 -0.93
C HIS A 78 3.39 -17.04 -2.10
N VAL A 79 3.30 -16.49 -3.32
CA VAL A 79 3.87 -17.13 -4.51
C VAL A 79 5.39 -17.31 -4.37
N TRP A 80 6.09 -16.27 -3.91
CA TRP A 80 7.56 -16.31 -3.74
C TRP A 80 8.01 -17.25 -2.64
N MET A 81 7.23 -17.38 -1.56
CA MET A 81 7.60 -18.23 -0.42
C MET A 81 7.22 -19.70 -0.61
N SER A 82 6.21 -20.01 -1.41
CA SER A 82 5.78 -21.40 -1.65
C SER A 82 6.60 -22.11 -2.73
N ILE A 83 7.17 -21.37 -3.69
CA ILE A 83 7.90 -21.96 -4.82
C ILE A 83 9.41 -21.81 -4.59
N ASN A 84 10.02 -22.89 -4.10
CA ASN A 84 11.46 -22.93 -3.82
C ASN A 84 12.30 -22.92 -5.12
N GLN A 85 13.51 -22.35 -5.01
CA GLN A 85 14.53 -22.32 -6.08
C GLN A 85 14.08 -21.66 -7.39
N ALA A 86 13.03 -20.84 -7.34
CA ALA A 86 12.58 -20.07 -8.49
C ALA A 86 13.26 -18.69 -8.56
N SER A 87 13.32 -18.13 -9.76
CA SER A 87 13.77 -16.76 -10.02
C SER A 87 12.59 -15.79 -10.08
N ALA A 88 12.82 -14.52 -9.74
CA ALA A 88 11.80 -13.46 -9.86
C ALA A 88 11.15 -13.46 -11.26
N ARG A 89 11.95 -13.64 -12.31
CA ARG A 89 11.51 -13.71 -13.70
C ARG A 89 10.56 -14.88 -13.98
N SER A 90 10.82 -16.06 -13.40
CA SER A 90 9.96 -17.24 -13.57
C SER A 90 8.63 -17.09 -12.81
N LEU A 91 8.64 -16.40 -11.67
CA LEU A 91 7.47 -16.25 -10.80
C LEU A 91 6.52 -15.14 -11.23
N ARG A 92 6.96 -14.18 -12.06
CA ARG A 92 6.19 -12.98 -12.40
C ARG A 92 4.77 -13.26 -12.93
N MET A 93 4.60 -14.36 -13.66
CA MET A 93 3.29 -14.75 -14.23
C MET A 93 2.35 -15.28 -13.14
N ALA A 94 2.85 -16.13 -12.25
CA ALA A 94 2.09 -16.63 -11.11
C ALA A 94 1.72 -15.50 -10.14
N VAL A 95 2.64 -14.56 -9.88
CA VAL A 95 2.35 -13.35 -9.09
C VAL A 95 1.27 -12.52 -9.79
N ARG A 96 1.39 -12.25 -11.09
CA ARG A 96 0.37 -11.52 -11.85
C ARG A 96 -1.01 -12.18 -11.76
N ASP A 97 -1.09 -13.50 -11.95
CA ASP A 97 -2.35 -14.23 -11.95
C ASP A 97 -2.99 -14.22 -10.54
N MET A 98 -2.18 -14.35 -9.49
CA MET A 98 -2.58 -14.12 -8.10
C MET A 98 -3.19 -12.73 -7.90
N ILE A 99 -2.50 -11.68 -8.32
CA ILE A 99 -2.96 -10.29 -8.22
C ILE A 99 -4.29 -10.09 -8.96
N ARG A 100 -4.42 -10.65 -10.17
CA ARG A 100 -5.66 -10.58 -10.96
C ARG A 100 -6.85 -11.19 -10.20
N SER A 101 -6.70 -12.40 -9.67
CA SER A 101 -7.77 -13.07 -8.90
C SER A 101 -8.14 -12.27 -7.64
N VAL A 102 -7.15 -11.78 -6.90
CA VAL A 102 -7.39 -10.96 -5.70
C VAL A 102 -8.11 -9.65 -6.03
N PHE A 103 -7.75 -8.98 -7.13
CA PHE A 103 -8.47 -7.78 -7.59
C PHE A 103 -9.95 -8.06 -7.87
N GLN A 104 -10.27 -9.25 -8.38
CA GLN A 104 -11.64 -9.71 -8.62
C GLN A 104 -12.34 -10.24 -7.36
N CYS A 105 -11.71 -10.11 -6.19
CA CYS A 105 -12.18 -10.66 -4.92
C CYS A 105 -12.42 -12.18 -4.95
N ASP A 106 -11.61 -12.89 -5.74
CA ASP A 106 -11.47 -14.34 -5.72
C ASP A 106 -10.23 -14.70 -4.90
N MET A 107 -10.44 -15.12 -3.65
CA MET A 107 -9.36 -15.46 -2.72
C MET A 107 -9.02 -16.94 -2.78
N SER A 108 -9.75 -17.74 -3.58
CA SER A 108 -9.46 -19.17 -3.75
C SER A 108 -8.08 -19.41 -4.36
N VAL A 109 -7.54 -18.44 -5.11
CA VAL A 109 -6.16 -18.48 -5.62
C VAL A 109 -5.11 -18.64 -4.51
N MET A 110 -5.41 -18.19 -3.28
CA MET A 110 -4.52 -18.34 -2.12
C MET A 110 -4.40 -19.79 -1.65
N ASP A 111 -5.34 -20.67 -2.02
CA ASP A 111 -5.38 -22.07 -1.58
C ASP A 111 -4.15 -22.86 -2.03
N SER A 112 -3.54 -22.46 -3.15
CA SER A 112 -2.34 -23.07 -3.70
C SER A 112 -1.05 -22.68 -2.97
N TYR A 113 -1.08 -21.60 -2.17
CA TYR A 113 0.12 -21.00 -1.59
C TYR A 113 0.06 -20.83 -0.06
N THR A 114 -1.11 -21.04 0.55
CA THR A 114 -1.30 -20.92 2.00
C THR A 114 -1.43 -22.29 2.67
N PRO A 115 -0.86 -22.47 3.88
CA PRO A 115 -0.95 -23.73 4.62
C PRO A 115 -2.36 -24.02 5.13
N GLN A 116 -2.66 -25.30 5.37
CA GLN A 116 -3.86 -25.73 6.09
C GLN A 116 -3.62 -25.75 7.61
N PRO A 117 -4.61 -25.45 8.47
CA PRO A 117 -5.95 -24.96 8.13
C PRO A 117 -5.90 -23.51 7.64
N ARG A 118 -6.64 -23.20 6.57
CA ARG A 118 -6.65 -21.86 6.00
C ARG A 118 -7.47 -20.93 6.86
N ASN A 119 -6.80 -20.05 7.57
CA ASN A 119 -7.41 -18.93 8.27
C ASN A 119 -7.03 -17.62 7.62
N VAL A 120 -7.81 -16.56 7.87
CA VAL A 120 -7.45 -15.20 7.44
C VAL A 120 -6.07 -14.82 7.96
N SER A 121 -5.67 -15.30 9.14
CA SER A 121 -4.34 -15.04 9.69
C SER A 121 -3.17 -15.60 8.90
N ASN A 122 -3.42 -16.54 7.97
CA ASN A 122 -2.38 -17.04 7.08
C ASN A 122 -2.08 -16.08 5.93
N LEU A 123 -2.91 -15.07 5.66
CA LEU A 123 -2.56 -14.05 4.67
C LEU A 123 -1.41 -13.19 5.19
N PHE A 124 -0.42 -12.91 4.33
CA PHE A 124 0.72 -12.10 4.71
C PHE A 124 0.25 -10.73 5.22
N MET A 125 0.69 -10.36 6.42
CA MET A 125 0.38 -9.07 7.04
C MET A 125 -1.14 -8.76 7.12
N TRP A 126 -1.99 -9.78 7.18
CA TRP A 126 -3.46 -9.66 7.15
C TRP A 126 -4.04 -8.61 8.11
N SER A 127 -3.50 -8.51 9.33
CA SER A 127 -4.01 -7.63 10.39
C SER A 127 -3.77 -6.15 10.11
N HIS A 128 -2.95 -5.85 9.10
CA HIS A 128 -2.82 -4.50 8.59
C HIS A 128 -4.02 -4.09 7.75
N SER A 129 -4.85 -5.02 7.26
CA SER A 129 -6.04 -4.72 6.48
C SER A 129 -7.20 -4.33 7.39
N ARG A 130 -7.57 -3.04 7.37
CA ARG A 130 -8.73 -2.53 8.11
C ARG A 130 -10.00 -3.28 7.71
N ALA A 131 -10.14 -3.60 6.43
CA ALA A 131 -11.27 -4.34 5.89
C ALA A 131 -11.37 -5.77 6.45
N LEU A 132 -10.25 -6.43 6.77
CA LEU A 132 -10.23 -7.73 7.44
C LEU A 132 -10.52 -7.63 8.95
N CYS A 133 -10.36 -6.44 9.52
CA CYS A 133 -10.72 -6.10 10.90
C CYS A 133 -12.15 -5.54 11.03
N SER A 134 -12.89 -5.42 9.92
CA SER A 134 -14.22 -4.78 9.85
C SER A 134 -15.29 -5.72 9.28
N PRO A 135 -16.60 -5.50 9.54
CA PRO A 135 -17.65 -6.35 9.00
C PRO A 135 -17.68 -6.35 7.46
N PRO A 136 -17.88 -7.52 6.81
CA PRO A 136 -18.27 -8.81 7.38
C PRO A 136 -17.11 -9.72 7.81
N ALA A 137 -15.84 -9.35 7.59
CA ALA A 137 -14.69 -10.19 7.91
C ALA A 137 -14.47 -10.35 9.42
N CYS A 138 -14.62 -9.26 10.18
CA CYS A 138 -14.51 -9.25 11.63
C CYS A 138 -15.35 -8.12 12.24
N PHE A 139 -16.02 -8.34 13.36
CA PHE A 139 -16.86 -7.32 14.01
C PHE A 139 -16.08 -6.44 15.02
N LEU A 140 -14.81 -6.15 14.75
CA LEU A 140 -13.94 -5.41 15.68
C LEU A 140 -13.99 -3.89 15.44
N THR A 141 -13.83 -3.45 14.20
CA THR A 141 -13.71 -2.03 13.85
C THR A 141 -14.85 -1.63 12.91
N ALA A 142 -15.50 -0.50 13.17
CA ALA A 142 -16.53 0.02 12.26
C ALA A 142 -15.88 0.55 10.96
N ARG A 143 -16.64 0.56 9.85
CA ARG A 143 -16.07 0.93 8.54
C ARG A 143 -15.51 2.35 8.45
N GLY A 144 -15.98 3.29 9.27
CA GLY A 144 -15.47 4.66 9.29
C GLY A 144 -14.31 4.88 10.26
N GLU A 145 -13.92 3.87 11.03
CA GLU A 145 -12.94 4.01 12.10
C GLU A 145 -11.55 3.50 11.67
N ILE A 146 -10.52 4.10 12.26
CA ILE A 146 -9.13 3.67 12.09
C ILE A 146 -8.93 2.34 12.84
N SER A 147 -8.53 1.28 12.12
CA SER A 147 -8.25 -0.02 12.74
C SER A 147 -6.96 0.00 13.53
N LYS A 148 -6.95 -0.72 14.66
CA LYS A 148 -5.73 -0.98 15.43
C LYS A 148 -5.25 -2.41 15.17
N GLU A 149 -4.08 -2.52 14.54
CA GLU A 149 -3.46 -3.78 14.14
C GLU A 149 -3.39 -4.81 15.27
N GLN A 150 -2.96 -4.38 16.47
CA GLN A 150 -2.75 -5.29 17.60
C GLN A 150 -4.05 -5.90 18.12
N GLU A 151 -5.13 -5.13 18.17
CA GLU A 151 -6.45 -5.64 18.57
C GLU A 151 -7.00 -6.59 17.50
N CYS A 152 -6.76 -6.28 16.22
CA CYS A 152 -7.15 -7.13 15.10
C CYS A 152 -6.46 -8.49 15.16
N LYS A 153 -5.13 -8.52 15.35
CA LYS A 153 -4.35 -9.77 15.54
C LYS A 153 -4.92 -10.69 16.61
N GLN A 154 -5.45 -10.11 17.69
CA GLN A 154 -5.95 -10.87 18.84
C GLN A 154 -7.38 -11.38 18.66
N ARG A 155 -8.19 -10.70 17.85
CA ARG A 155 -9.66 -10.90 17.85
C ARG A 155 -10.25 -11.30 16.50
N CYS A 156 -9.48 -11.20 15.42
CA CYS A 156 -10.00 -11.35 14.05
C CYS A 156 -9.32 -12.49 13.29
N ASP A 157 -9.44 -13.74 13.76
CA ASP A 157 -8.96 -14.90 12.99
C ASP A 157 -10.13 -15.81 12.60
N SER A 158 -10.71 -15.58 11.42
CA SER A 158 -11.78 -16.43 10.90
C SER A 158 -11.21 -17.57 10.06
N GLN A 159 -11.86 -18.74 10.16
CA GLN A 159 -11.54 -19.89 9.33
C GLN A 159 -12.05 -19.66 7.90
N GLY A 160 -11.21 -19.97 6.92
CA GLY A 160 -11.43 -19.77 5.50
C GLY A 160 -11.34 -18.29 5.08
N LEU A 161 -11.44 -18.06 3.76
CA LEU A 161 -11.33 -16.72 3.17
C LEU A 161 -12.67 -16.15 2.67
N ARG A 162 -13.77 -16.88 2.84
CA ARG A 162 -15.11 -16.48 2.33
C ARG A 162 -15.58 -15.14 2.89
N LEU A 163 -15.33 -14.85 4.17
CA LEU A 163 -15.69 -13.57 4.77
C LEU A 163 -14.76 -12.43 4.30
N ALA A 164 -13.50 -12.75 4.00
CA ALA A 164 -12.57 -11.80 3.37
C ALA A 164 -13.00 -11.45 1.93
N GLU A 165 -13.47 -12.43 1.15
CA GLU A 165 -14.06 -12.21 -0.18
C GLU A 165 -15.32 -11.34 -0.09
N ALA A 166 -16.22 -11.65 0.86
CA ALA A 166 -17.42 -10.85 1.09
C ALA A 166 -17.08 -9.41 1.48
N ALA A 167 -16.03 -9.22 2.31
CA ALA A 167 -15.50 -7.91 2.61
C ALA A 167 -15.00 -7.23 1.32
N CYS A 168 -14.07 -7.83 0.57
CA CYS A 168 -13.55 -7.27 -0.69
C CYS A 168 -14.66 -6.84 -1.66
N ARG A 169 -15.70 -7.67 -1.84
CA ARG A 169 -16.84 -7.37 -2.72
C ARG A 169 -17.66 -6.17 -2.26
N SER A 170 -17.64 -5.85 -0.98
CA SER A 170 -18.44 -4.76 -0.39
C SER A 170 -17.76 -3.38 -0.37
N TYR A 171 -16.50 -3.26 -0.80
CA TYR A 171 -15.78 -1.98 -0.91
C TYR A 171 -15.75 -1.49 -2.37
N SER A 172 -15.73 -0.19 -2.63
CA SER A 172 -15.66 0.34 -4.00
C SER A 172 -14.24 0.27 -4.59
N HIS A 173 -13.22 0.21 -3.74
CA HIS A 173 -11.82 0.17 -4.14
C HIS A 173 -11.12 -1.10 -3.63
N VAL A 174 -10.34 -1.74 -4.50
CA VAL A 174 -9.43 -2.85 -4.12
C VAL A 174 -8.00 -2.40 -4.33
N VAL A 175 -7.26 -2.24 -3.23
CA VAL A 175 -5.90 -1.70 -3.22
C VAL A 175 -4.92 -2.77 -2.81
N LEU A 176 -3.97 -3.10 -3.68
CA LEU A 176 -2.92 -4.07 -3.41
C LEU A 176 -1.58 -3.35 -3.40
N LYS A 177 -0.79 -3.54 -2.33
CA LYS A 177 0.59 -3.06 -2.30
C LYS A 177 1.53 -4.18 -2.68
N GLU A 178 2.35 -3.95 -3.71
CA GLU A 178 3.27 -4.96 -4.23
C GLU A 178 4.68 -4.44 -4.46
N VAL A 179 5.64 -5.32 -4.22
CA VAL A 179 7.08 -5.03 -4.36
C VAL A 179 7.82 -6.02 -5.27
N ARG A 180 7.10 -7.00 -5.83
CA ARG A 180 7.67 -8.13 -6.59
C ARG A 180 7.57 -8.00 -8.11
N PHE A 181 7.15 -6.83 -8.60
CA PHE A 181 7.18 -6.49 -10.02
C PHE A 181 8.35 -5.56 -10.31
N PHE A 182 9.19 -5.94 -11.26
CA PHE A 182 10.42 -5.22 -11.64
C PHE A 182 10.32 -4.56 -13.02
N GLU A 183 9.14 -4.63 -13.63
CA GLU A 183 8.83 -4.19 -14.98
C GLU A 183 7.30 -4.08 -15.12
N LEU A 184 6.80 -3.31 -16.10
CA LEU A 184 5.36 -3.08 -16.29
C LEU A 184 4.72 -4.06 -17.28
N GLU A 185 5.50 -4.62 -18.19
CA GLU A 185 5.09 -5.54 -19.24
C GLU A 185 4.35 -6.78 -18.69
N SER A 186 4.75 -7.29 -17.53
CA SER A 186 4.05 -8.36 -16.80
C SER A 186 2.66 -7.93 -16.32
N LEU A 187 2.43 -6.63 -16.10
CA LEU A 187 1.13 -6.08 -15.71
C LEU A 187 0.27 -5.65 -16.91
N PHE A 188 0.81 -5.62 -18.13
CA PHE A 188 0.05 -5.23 -19.32
C PHE A 188 -1.24 -6.03 -19.53
N PRO A 189 -1.27 -7.36 -19.32
CA PRO A 189 -2.52 -8.12 -19.44
C PRO A 189 -3.61 -7.63 -18.46
N LEU A 190 -3.22 -7.17 -17.26
CA LEU A 190 -4.17 -6.68 -16.24
C LEU A 190 -4.65 -5.28 -16.59
N LEU A 191 -3.76 -4.42 -17.11
CA LEU A 191 -4.14 -3.12 -17.62
C LEU A 191 -5.08 -3.24 -18.83
N GLN A 192 -4.94 -4.26 -19.66
CA GLN A 192 -5.80 -4.45 -20.83
C GLN A 192 -7.08 -5.26 -20.54
N ASP A 193 -7.22 -5.81 -19.32
CA ASP A 193 -8.41 -6.57 -18.94
C ASP A 193 -9.60 -5.62 -18.74
N PRO A 194 -10.68 -5.74 -19.55
CA PRO A 194 -11.83 -4.85 -19.44
C PRO A 194 -12.62 -5.03 -18.14
N THR A 195 -12.36 -6.09 -17.38
CA THR A 195 -12.98 -6.31 -16.05
C THR A 195 -12.27 -5.53 -14.94
N LEU A 196 -11.13 -4.89 -15.22
CA LEU A 196 -10.32 -4.18 -14.24
C LEU A 196 -10.15 -2.70 -14.60
N ASP A 197 -10.72 -1.79 -13.80
CA ASP A 197 -10.26 -0.38 -13.76
C ASP A 197 -8.96 -0.30 -12.95
N LEU A 198 -7.86 -0.80 -13.51
CA LEU A 198 -6.56 -0.82 -12.85
C LEU A 198 -5.80 0.49 -13.03
N ARG A 199 -5.43 1.12 -11.90
CA ARG A 199 -4.54 2.27 -11.78
C ARG A 199 -3.30 1.90 -10.97
N ILE A 200 -2.14 2.42 -11.35
CA ILE A 200 -0.85 2.15 -10.70
C ILE A 200 -0.33 3.43 -10.06
N ILE A 201 -0.04 3.37 -8.76
CA ILE A 201 0.75 4.38 -8.06
C ILE A 201 2.13 3.77 -7.79
N HIS A 202 3.16 4.27 -8.46
CA HIS A 202 4.53 3.79 -8.32
C HIS A 202 5.34 4.69 -7.39
N LEU A 203 5.64 4.18 -6.20
CA LEU A 203 6.50 4.85 -5.23
C LEU A 203 7.96 4.50 -5.49
N VAL A 204 8.79 5.51 -5.73
CA VAL A 204 10.25 5.40 -5.80
C VAL A 204 10.89 6.11 -4.61
N ARG A 205 12.13 5.74 -4.26
CA ARG A 205 12.86 6.34 -3.13
C ARG A 205 14.35 6.43 -3.44
N ASP A 206 15.04 7.38 -2.83
CA ASP A 206 16.50 7.49 -2.94
C ASP A 206 17.18 6.15 -2.62
N PRO A 207 17.98 5.58 -3.56
CA PRO A 207 18.59 4.28 -3.37
C PRO A 207 19.56 4.21 -2.18
N ARG A 208 20.12 5.36 -1.74
CA ARG A 208 20.94 5.44 -0.51
C ARG A 208 20.09 5.19 0.73
N ALA A 209 18.87 5.74 0.76
CA ALA A 209 17.90 5.49 1.82
C ALA A 209 17.37 4.05 1.79
N VAL A 210 17.10 3.51 0.59
CA VAL A 210 16.68 2.11 0.41
C VAL A 210 17.76 1.16 0.92
N PHE A 211 19.02 1.34 0.50
CA PHE A 211 20.14 0.51 0.94
C PHE A 211 20.32 0.56 2.46
N SER A 212 20.37 1.77 3.05
CA SER A 212 20.50 1.94 4.50
C SER A 212 19.38 1.23 5.26
N SER A 213 18.15 1.28 4.74
CA SER A 213 17.04 0.60 5.37
C SER A 213 17.05 -0.92 5.15
N ARG A 214 17.60 -1.42 4.05
CA ARG A 214 17.75 -2.86 3.78
C ARG A 214 18.81 -3.49 4.69
N GLU A 215 19.90 -2.79 5.00
CA GLU A 215 20.93 -3.31 5.93
C GLU A 215 20.34 -3.66 7.31
N LYS A 216 19.34 -2.91 7.78
CA LYS A 216 18.62 -3.18 9.04
C LYS A 216 17.64 -4.34 8.96
N SER A 217 17.41 -4.90 7.77
CA SER A 217 16.38 -5.90 7.50
C SER A 217 16.92 -7.05 6.64
N SER A 218 18.24 -7.20 6.56
CA SER A 218 18.91 -8.18 5.70
C SER A 218 18.44 -9.61 5.98
N ALA A 219 18.35 -9.99 7.26
CA ALA A 219 17.89 -11.32 7.67
C ALA A 219 16.47 -11.63 7.19
N ALA A 220 15.55 -10.66 7.25
CA ALA A 220 14.17 -10.83 6.81
C ALA A 220 14.00 -10.83 5.28
N LEU A 221 15.00 -10.31 4.55
CA LEU A 221 14.98 -10.15 3.10
C LEU A 221 15.94 -11.12 2.39
N GLY A 222 16.50 -12.10 3.09
CA GLY A 222 17.46 -13.06 2.53
C GLY A 222 16.88 -13.81 1.34
N GLN A 223 15.75 -14.49 1.54
CA GLN A 223 15.06 -15.23 0.49
C GLN A 223 14.61 -14.34 -0.68
N ASP A 224 14.06 -13.15 -0.40
CA ASP A 224 13.71 -12.20 -1.47
C ASP A 224 14.96 -11.80 -2.27
N SER A 225 16.09 -11.57 -1.60
CA SER A 225 17.36 -11.21 -2.25
C SER A 225 17.87 -12.34 -3.14
N ASP A 226 17.82 -13.58 -2.67
CA ASP A 226 18.25 -14.75 -3.46
C ASP A 226 17.33 -14.95 -4.69
N ILE A 227 16.02 -14.75 -4.56
CA ILE A 227 15.07 -14.81 -5.70
C ILE A 227 15.33 -13.71 -6.73
N VAL A 228 15.63 -12.48 -6.27
CA VAL A 228 15.98 -11.35 -7.14
C VAL A 228 17.28 -11.59 -7.89
N LEU A 229 18.27 -12.16 -7.22
CA LEU A 229 19.57 -12.49 -7.81
C LEU A 229 19.56 -13.83 -8.58
N GLU A 230 18.39 -14.36 -8.91
CA GLU A 230 18.22 -15.61 -9.66
C GLU A 230 19.00 -16.80 -9.04
N GLN A 231 19.08 -16.86 -7.72
CA GLN A 231 19.81 -17.88 -6.95
C GLN A 231 21.33 -17.89 -7.24
N ALA A 232 21.89 -16.78 -7.72
CA ALA A 232 23.31 -16.67 -8.03
C ALA A 232 24.18 -16.80 -6.76
N SER A 233 25.21 -17.63 -6.84
CA SER A 233 26.22 -17.75 -5.78
C SER A 233 27.17 -16.56 -5.83
N LEU A 234 26.97 -15.62 -4.90
CA LEU A 234 27.73 -14.39 -4.79
C LEU A 234 28.31 -14.23 -3.38
N PRO A 235 29.50 -13.63 -3.23
CA PRO A 235 30.02 -13.27 -1.92
C PRO A 235 29.03 -12.38 -1.16
N GLU A 236 28.84 -12.64 0.13
CA GLU A 236 27.84 -11.97 0.98
C GLU A 236 28.02 -10.45 1.00
N GLU A 237 29.25 -9.94 0.90
CA GLU A 237 29.54 -8.52 0.86
C GLU A 237 29.12 -7.84 -0.46
N LYS A 238 28.93 -8.61 -1.54
CA LYS A 238 28.50 -8.11 -2.85
C LYS A 238 26.99 -8.18 -3.03
N LYS A 239 26.30 -9.13 -2.38
CA LYS A 239 24.85 -9.36 -2.52
C LYS A 239 24.03 -8.07 -2.32
N PRO A 240 24.21 -7.25 -1.27
CA PRO A 240 23.39 -6.05 -1.07
C PRO A 240 23.46 -5.05 -2.23
N TYR A 241 24.64 -4.90 -2.85
CA TYR A 241 24.86 -3.98 -3.98
C TYR A 241 24.27 -4.53 -5.27
N GLN A 242 24.37 -5.85 -5.50
CA GLN A 242 23.76 -6.51 -6.66
C GLN A 242 22.23 -6.43 -6.59
N VAL A 243 21.63 -6.65 -5.42
CA VAL A 243 20.18 -6.47 -5.25
C VAL A 243 19.79 -5.00 -5.49
N LEU A 244 20.56 -4.06 -4.97
CA LEU A 244 20.29 -2.64 -5.19
C LEU A 244 20.40 -2.27 -6.68
N GLN A 245 21.34 -2.87 -7.40
CA GLN A 245 21.49 -2.69 -8.85
C GLN A 245 20.22 -3.13 -9.59
N GLU A 246 19.68 -4.31 -9.27
CA GLU A 246 18.43 -4.80 -9.88
C GLU A 246 17.22 -3.91 -9.53
N ILE A 247 17.15 -3.40 -8.29
CA ILE A 247 16.12 -2.42 -7.91
C ILE A 247 16.25 -1.13 -8.75
N CYS A 248 17.47 -0.62 -8.92
CA CYS A 248 17.72 0.59 -9.70
C CYS A 248 17.45 0.39 -11.20
N HIS A 249 17.84 -0.76 -11.76
CA HIS A 249 17.51 -1.15 -13.14
C HIS A 249 15.99 -1.25 -13.36
N SER A 250 15.27 -1.86 -12.42
CA SER A 250 13.80 -1.92 -12.42
C SER A 250 13.18 -0.52 -12.47
N HIS A 251 13.61 0.41 -11.61
CA HIS A 251 13.08 1.76 -11.63
C HIS A 251 13.36 2.49 -12.96
N VAL A 252 14.54 2.31 -13.55
CA VAL A 252 14.86 2.87 -14.87
C VAL A 252 13.92 2.29 -15.94
N ARG A 253 13.78 0.96 -16.00
CA ARG A 253 12.92 0.30 -16.99
C ARG A 253 11.46 0.71 -16.88
N ILE A 254 10.92 0.76 -15.65
CA ILE A 254 9.56 1.20 -15.39
C ILE A 254 9.39 2.67 -15.79
N TYR A 255 10.36 3.54 -15.46
CA TYR A 255 10.33 4.95 -15.86
C TYR A 255 10.32 5.10 -17.38
N GLU A 256 11.22 4.43 -18.10
CA GLU A 256 11.29 4.51 -19.56
C GLU A 256 9.97 4.07 -20.20
N THR A 257 9.39 2.98 -19.71
CA THR A 257 8.11 2.45 -20.20
C THR A 257 6.95 3.38 -19.88
N ALA A 258 6.86 3.90 -18.66
CA ALA A 258 5.70 4.65 -18.20
C ALA A 258 5.74 6.14 -18.57
N MET A 259 6.93 6.73 -18.63
CA MET A 259 7.11 8.18 -18.76
C MET A 259 7.62 8.59 -20.14
N LEU A 260 8.49 7.79 -20.76
CA LEU A 260 9.07 8.14 -22.07
C LEU A 260 8.34 7.50 -23.25
N LYS A 261 7.86 6.26 -23.08
CA LYS A 261 7.19 5.49 -24.13
C LYS A 261 5.89 4.85 -23.61
N PRO A 262 4.97 5.62 -23.02
CA PRO A 262 3.75 5.05 -22.45
C PRO A 262 2.91 4.38 -23.54
N PRO A 263 2.55 3.08 -23.40
CA PRO A 263 1.54 2.49 -24.25
C PRO A 263 0.19 3.16 -24.00
N ASP A 264 -0.69 3.22 -25.01
CA ASP A 264 -1.94 3.98 -24.92
C ASP A 264 -2.84 3.53 -23.78
N PHE A 265 -2.88 2.23 -23.50
CA PHE A 265 -3.66 1.71 -22.39
C PHE A 265 -3.15 2.23 -21.02
N LEU A 266 -1.88 2.60 -20.87
CA LEU A 266 -1.36 3.10 -19.58
C LEU A 266 -1.72 4.56 -19.31
N ARG A 267 -2.12 5.31 -20.36
CA ARG A 267 -2.40 6.74 -20.26
C ARG A 267 -3.52 7.01 -19.24
N GLY A 268 -3.27 7.93 -18.32
CA GLY A 268 -4.21 8.26 -17.24
C GLY A 268 -4.35 7.19 -16.14
N ARG A 269 -3.60 6.08 -16.23
CA ARG A 269 -3.68 4.95 -15.27
C ARG A 269 -2.36 4.67 -14.55
N TYR A 270 -1.38 5.56 -14.68
CA TYR A 270 -0.11 5.47 -13.95
C TYR A 270 0.28 6.83 -13.37
N LYS A 271 0.66 6.83 -12.09
CA LYS A 271 1.21 7.98 -11.37
C LYS A 271 2.47 7.55 -10.64
N MET A 272 3.60 8.22 -10.87
CA MET A 272 4.83 8.02 -10.11
C MET A 272 4.94 9.09 -9.02
N ILE A 273 5.44 8.70 -7.85
CA ILE A 273 5.71 9.60 -6.73
C ILE A 273 7.04 9.25 -6.08
N ARG A 274 7.84 10.26 -5.74
CA ARG A 274 9.05 10.08 -4.93
C ARG A 274 8.69 10.12 -3.46
N TYR A 275 9.24 9.21 -2.68
CA TYR A 275 9.05 9.17 -1.23
C TYR A 275 9.42 10.50 -0.58
N GLU A 276 10.47 11.16 -1.05
CA GLU A 276 10.92 12.43 -0.49
C GLU A 276 9.94 13.59 -0.77
N ASP A 277 9.24 13.58 -1.91
CA ASP A 277 8.18 14.56 -2.21
C ASP A 277 6.95 14.29 -1.32
N LEU A 278 6.55 13.01 -1.18
CA LEU A 278 5.51 12.58 -0.24
C LEU A 278 5.82 12.99 1.21
N VAL A 279 7.09 13.00 1.61
CA VAL A 279 7.48 13.42 2.95
C VAL A 279 7.44 14.94 3.10
N ARG A 280 7.87 15.70 2.08
CA ARG A 280 7.89 17.18 2.13
C ARG A 280 6.47 17.77 2.12
N ASN A 281 5.59 17.25 1.27
CA ASN A 281 4.25 17.78 1.04
C ASN A 281 3.17 16.69 1.27
N THR A 282 3.19 16.05 2.45
CA THR A 282 2.42 14.83 2.71
C THR A 282 0.93 14.91 2.39
N LEU A 283 0.22 15.94 2.87
CA LEU A 283 -1.23 16.02 2.65
C LEU A 283 -1.55 16.27 1.18
N GLU A 284 -0.87 17.21 0.54
CA GLU A 284 -1.06 17.55 -0.87
C GLU A 284 -0.79 16.36 -1.80
N GLU A 285 0.31 15.64 -1.57
CA GLU A 285 0.63 14.45 -2.38
C GLU A 285 -0.38 13.32 -2.18
N ILE A 286 -0.89 13.13 -0.96
CA ILE A 286 -1.91 12.11 -0.69
C ILE A 286 -3.25 12.50 -1.30
N GLU A 287 -3.67 13.76 -1.19
CA GLU A 287 -4.87 14.28 -1.85
C GLU A 287 -4.78 14.08 -3.36
N ALA A 288 -3.65 14.44 -3.98
CA ALA A 288 -3.44 14.22 -5.41
C ALA A 288 -3.43 12.72 -5.81
N MET A 289 -3.00 11.83 -4.91
CA MET A 289 -3.11 10.38 -5.12
C MET A 289 -4.55 9.87 -5.00
N TYR A 290 -5.32 10.42 -4.07
CA TYR A 290 -6.73 10.08 -3.89
C TYR A 290 -7.58 10.56 -5.06
N GLU A 291 -7.41 11.81 -5.50
CA GLU A 291 -8.04 12.33 -6.71
C GLU A 291 -7.73 11.46 -7.94
N PHE A 292 -6.46 11.04 -8.08
CA PHE A 292 -6.02 10.16 -9.17
C PHE A 292 -6.76 8.81 -9.20
N VAL A 293 -7.18 8.29 -8.04
CA VAL A 293 -7.95 7.02 -7.96
C VAL A 293 -9.45 7.20 -7.75
N GLY A 294 -9.95 8.44 -7.61
CA GLY A 294 -11.35 8.70 -7.33
C GLY A 294 -11.77 8.50 -5.87
N LEU A 295 -10.84 8.72 -4.93
CA LEU A 295 -11.10 8.78 -3.49
C LEU A 295 -11.15 10.24 -3.02
N GLU A 296 -11.80 10.47 -1.89
CA GLU A 296 -11.87 11.78 -1.23
C GLU A 296 -11.13 11.73 0.10
N MET A 297 -10.39 12.80 0.44
CA MET A 297 -9.78 12.91 1.75
C MET A 297 -10.87 13.14 2.82
N THR A 298 -10.75 12.44 3.95
CA THR A 298 -11.62 12.67 5.11
C THR A 298 -10.85 13.35 6.23
N GLU A 299 -11.53 14.14 7.06
CA GLU A 299 -10.91 14.84 8.19
C GLU A 299 -10.20 13.85 9.14
N THR A 300 -10.85 12.72 9.46
CA THR A 300 -10.28 11.68 10.32
C THR A 300 -8.99 11.08 9.74
N LEU A 301 -8.91 10.90 8.42
CA LEU A 301 -7.70 10.42 7.76
C LEU A 301 -6.61 11.47 7.76
N GLN A 302 -6.94 12.72 7.49
CA GLN A 302 -5.99 13.83 7.53
C GLN A 302 -5.33 13.96 8.92
N GLU A 303 -6.13 13.90 9.99
CA GLU A 303 -5.63 13.90 11.37
C GLU A 303 -4.75 12.67 11.67
N TRP A 304 -5.17 11.49 11.22
CA TRP A 304 -4.41 10.26 11.40
C TRP A 304 -3.06 10.31 10.65
N ILE A 305 -3.05 10.80 9.41
CA ILE A 305 -1.84 10.99 8.58
C ILE A 305 -0.88 11.96 9.28
N TYR A 306 -1.38 13.09 9.76
CA TYR A 306 -0.57 14.07 10.48
C TYR A 306 0.10 13.43 11.71
N ARG A 307 -0.69 12.74 12.55
CA ARG A 307 -0.18 12.09 13.77
C ARG A 307 0.84 10.99 13.49
N ILE A 308 0.69 10.21 12.43
CA ILE A 308 1.64 9.12 12.12
C ILE A 308 2.95 9.63 11.50
N THR A 309 2.93 10.80 10.84
CA THR A 309 4.11 11.40 10.18
C THR A 309 4.88 12.41 11.05
N HIS A 310 4.25 12.89 12.14
CA HIS A 310 4.85 13.83 13.10
C HIS A 310 5.18 13.17 14.45
N GLY A 311 5.49 11.87 14.42
CA GLY A 311 5.98 11.15 15.59
C GLY A 311 7.39 11.59 16.01
N ARG A 312 7.92 11.00 17.08
CA ARG A 312 9.28 11.31 17.56
C ARG A 312 10.33 10.36 16.96
N GLY A 313 11.33 10.93 16.31
CA GLY A 313 12.54 10.24 15.84
C GLY A 313 12.31 9.23 14.71
N LYS A 314 13.38 8.48 14.36
CA LYS A 314 13.44 7.56 13.21
C LYS A 314 13.03 6.10 13.49
N GLY A 315 12.70 5.78 14.74
CA GLY A 315 12.47 4.40 15.22
C GLY A 315 13.76 3.58 15.39
N SER A 316 13.64 2.37 15.96
CA SER A 316 14.77 1.47 16.24
C SER A 316 14.89 0.32 15.22
N SER A 317 15.98 -0.46 15.29
CA SER A 317 16.16 -1.65 14.43
C SER A 317 15.09 -2.73 14.69
N SER A 318 14.58 -2.86 15.92
CA SER A 318 13.49 -3.79 16.26
C SER A 318 12.12 -3.33 15.75
N ASP A 319 12.04 -2.11 15.20
CA ASP A 319 10.85 -1.58 14.54
C ASP A 319 10.95 -1.66 13.01
N ALA A 320 11.91 -2.42 12.49
CA ALA A 320 11.93 -2.76 11.08
C ALA A 320 10.58 -3.41 10.71
N PHE A 321 9.93 -2.88 9.67
CA PHE A 321 8.61 -3.31 9.15
C PHE A 321 7.38 -2.90 9.97
N LYS A 322 7.55 -2.32 11.17
CA LYS A 322 6.41 -1.76 11.91
C LYS A 322 6.02 -0.39 11.35
N ILE A 323 4.72 -0.16 11.21
CA ILE A 323 4.16 1.14 10.83
C ILE A 323 3.80 1.88 12.12
N THR A 324 4.77 2.64 12.63
CA THR A 324 4.63 3.42 13.87
C THR A 324 4.71 4.91 13.57
N SER A 325 4.19 5.72 14.48
CA SER A 325 4.34 7.17 14.40
C SER A 325 5.83 7.54 14.50
N ARG A 326 6.35 8.21 13.46
CA ARG A 326 7.76 8.63 13.33
C ARG A 326 7.82 10.00 12.68
N ASN A 327 8.92 10.71 12.84
CA ASN A 327 9.16 11.90 12.04
C ASN A 327 9.57 11.45 10.62
N ALA A 328 8.72 11.75 9.65
CA ALA A 328 8.90 11.30 8.27
C ALA A 328 10.17 11.91 7.61
N GLU A 329 10.47 13.17 7.92
CA GLU A 329 11.65 13.88 7.42
C GLU A 329 12.95 13.25 7.95
N ASP A 330 13.04 13.00 9.26
CA ASP A 330 14.17 12.32 9.90
C ASP A 330 14.41 10.94 9.27
N VAL A 331 13.34 10.19 8.99
CA VAL A 331 13.42 8.88 8.34
C VAL A 331 13.90 8.99 6.89
N SER A 332 13.47 10.02 6.16
CA SER A 332 13.91 10.28 4.79
C SER A 332 15.41 10.60 4.72
N LEU A 333 15.92 11.39 5.67
CA LEU A 333 17.30 11.87 5.71
C LEU A 333 18.25 10.97 6.50
N ALA A 334 17.76 9.94 7.19
CA ALA A 334 18.56 9.11 8.10
C ALA A 334 19.86 8.57 7.47
N TRP A 335 19.84 8.18 6.20
CA TRP A 335 20.99 7.61 5.49
C TRP A 335 22.20 8.56 5.48
N ARG A 336 21.95 9.88 5.49
CA ARG A 336 22.96 10.95 5.45
C ARG A 336 23.95 10.86 6.61
N THR A 337 23.50 10.38 7.77
CA THR A 337 24.33 10.27 8.98
C THR A 337 24.63 8.83 9.37
N THR A 338 23.85 7.85 8.90
CA THR A 338 24.06 6.44 9.29
C THR A 338 24.98 5.66 8.37
N LEU A 339 25.08 6.02 7.09
CA LEU A 339 25.96 5.32 6.15
C LEU A 339 27.36 5.95 6.14
N PRO A 340 28.44 5.14 6.18
CA PRO A 340 29.78 5.61 5.84
C PRO A 340 29.81 6.17 4.41
N PHE A 341 30.60 7.21 4.18
CA PHE A 341 30.68 7.88 2.87
C PHE A 341 31.14 6.94 1.75
N GLU A 342 32.07 6.03 2.02
CA GLU A 342 32.52 5.01 1.06
C GLU A 342 31.37 4.12 0.55
N LYS A 343 30.44 3.74 1.44
CA LYS A 343 29.24 2.99 1.03
C LYS A 343 28.32 3.87 0.19
N VAL A 344 28.15 5.14 0.55
CA VAL A 344 27.35 6.10 -0.23
C VAL A 344 27.92 6.28 -1.63
N GLN A 345 29.24 6.43 -1.78
CA GLN A 345 29.89 6.50 -3.09
C GLN A 345 29.58 5.25 -3.92
N ARG A 346 29.78 4.06 -3.36
CA ARG A 346 29.49 2.81 -4.06
C ARG A 346 28.02 2.67 -4.47
N ILE A 347 27.08 3.10 -3.62
CA ILE A 347 25.65 3.13 -3.97
C ILE A 347 25.40 4.08 -5.13
N GLN A 348 25.99 5.27 -5.10
CA GLN A 348 25.86 6.26 -6.18
C GLN A 348 26.42 5.74 -7.50
N ASP A 349 27.53 4.98 -7.47
CA ASP A 349 28.11 4.38 -8.66
C ASP A 349 27.20 3.32 -9.26
N VAL A 350 26.66 2.42 -8.43
CA VAL A 350 25.76 1.34 -8.84
C VAL A 350 24.43 1.90 -9.38
N CYS A 351 23.89 2.96 -8.77
CA CYS A 351 22.57 3.49 -9.07
C CYS A 351 22.58 4.83 -9.81
N LYS A 352 23.71 5.24 -10.39
CA LYS A 352 23.88 6.57 -11.02
C LYS A 352 22.79 6.89 -12.03
N GLY A 353 22.46 5.93 -12.90
CA GLY A 353 21.42 6.08 -13.92
C GLY A 353 20.04 6.34 -13.31
N ALA A 354 19.62 5.48 -12.37
CA ALA A 354 18.35 5.63 -11.65
C ALA A 354 18.29 6.94 -10.85
N MET A 355 19.37 7.30 -10.15
CA MET A 355 19.44 8.54 -9.39
C MET A 355 19.27 9.77 -10.29
N THR A 356 19.97 9.80 -11.43
CA THR A 356 19.87 10.91 -12.39
C THR A 356 18.44 11.03 -12.94
N LEU A 357 17.84 9.89 -13.33
CA LEU A 357 16.52 9.82 -13.93
C LEU A 357 15.40 10.20 -12.96
N LEU A 358 15.54 9.87 -11.68
CA LEU A 358 14.56 10.13 -10.63
C LEU A 358 14.86 11.44 -9.85
N GLY A 359 15.91 12.16 -10.23
CA GLY A 359 16.17 13.51 -9.72
C GLY A 359 16.86 13.55 -8.37
N TYR A 360 17.67 12.55 -8.07
CA TYR A 360 18.54 12.47 -6.90
C TYR A 360 19.96 12.93 -7.24
N LYS A 361 20.43 14.00 -6.59
CA LYS A 361 21.79 14.52 -6.74
C LYS A 361 22.78 13.67 -5.93
N THR A 362 23.97 13.49 -6.49
CA THR A 362 25.09 12.84 -5.81
C THR A 362 25.76 13.79 -4.81
N VAL A 363 26.38 13.23 -3.79
CA VAL A 363 27.32 13.92 -2.89
C VAL A 363 28.74 13.47 -3.17
N PHE A 364 29.70 14.38 -3.08
CA PHE A 364 31.10 14.17 -3.44
C PHE A 364 32.06 14.22 -2.24
N SER A 365 31.56 14.54 -1.05
CA SER A 365 32.32 14.46 0.19
C SER A 365 31.46 14.06 1.38
N GLU A 366 32.10 13.57 2.45
CA GLU A 366 31.42 13.29 3.72
C GLU A 366 30.75 14.54 4.32
N ASN A 367 31.36 15.71 4.13
CA ASN A 367 30.80 17.00 4.55
C ASN A 367 29.50 17.30 3.81
N GLU A 368 29.48 17.16 2.48
CA GLU A 368 28.25 17.31 1.67
C GLU A 368 27.19 16.28 2.06
N GLN A 369 27.60 15.03 2.32
CA GLN A 369 26.69 13.97 2.78
C GLN A 369 26.00 14.35 4.08
N LYS A 370 26.75 14.86 5.07
CA LYS A 370 26.23 15.17 6.41
C LYS A 370 25.54 16.52 6.52
N LEU A 371 25.71 17.41 5.55
CA LEU A 371 25.06 18.73 5.52
C LEU A 371 23.57 18.60 5.20
N LEU A 372 22.72 18.35 6.21
CA LEU A 372 21.29 18.04 6.03
C LEU A 372 20.50 19.10 5.25
N GLY A 373 20.87 20.38 5.37
CA GLY A 373 20.23 21.48 4.61
C GLY A 373 20.56 21.52 3.11
N LEU A 374 21.51 20.70 2.62
CA LEU A 374 21.79 20.59 1.19
C LEU A 374 20.65 19.84 0.48
N ASP A 375 19.93 20.51 -0.42
CA ASP A 375 18.85 19.87 -1.18
C ASP A 375 19.41 18.95 -2.30
N LEU A 376 19.28 17.65 -2.05
CA LEU A 376 19.69 16.59 -2.97
C LEU A 376 18.59 16.19 -3.96
N LEU A 377 17.47 16.90 -4.02
CA LEU A 377 16.45 16.71 -5.04
C LEU A 377 16.59 17.75 -6.16
N THR A 378 16.27 17.36 -7.38
CA THR A 378 16.00 18.31 -8.48
C THR A 378 14.55 18.78 -8.39
N SER A 379 14.29 20.03 -8.78
CA SER A 379 12.95 20.64 -8.75
C SER A 379 11.93 19.87 -9.61
N HIS A 380 10.67 19.99 -9.20
CA HIS A 380 9.53 19.23 -9.71
C HIS A 380 9.20 19.52 -11.20
N GLU A 381 9.65 20.66 -11.73
CA GLU A 381 9.35 21.12 -13.10
C GLU A 381 9.85 20.18 -14.21
N ARG A 382 10.78 19.27 -13.92
CA ARG A 382 11.19 18.24 -14.90
C ARG A 382 10.33 16.96 -14.89
N TYR A 383 9.41 16.82 -13.93
CA TYR A 383 8.58 15.61 -13.74
C TYR A 383 7.08 15.83 -13.92
N GLN A 384 6.60 17.08 -14.03
CA GLN A 384 5.21 17.35 -14.39
C GLN A 384 4.97 17.01 -15.87
N PHE A 385 4.64 15.76 -16.14
CA PHE A 385 3.78 15.44 -17.27
C PHE A 385 2.35 15.33 -16.72
N SER A 386 1.51 16.33 -16.99
CA SER A 386 0.08 16.26 -16.73
C SER A 386 -0.66 15.98 -18.04
N TRP A 387 -1.28 14.79 -18.15
CA TRP A 387 -2.36 14.57 -19.10
C TRP A 387 -3.65 15.10 -18.46
N LEU A 388 -3.75 16.41 -18.21
CA LEU A 388 -5.06 16.98 -17.89
C LEU A 388 -5.97 16.77 -19.12
N PRO A 389 -7.20 16.27 -18.95
CA PRO A 389 -8.15 16.22 -20.06
C PRO A 389 -8.40 17.64 -20.53
N SER A 390 -8.21 17.89 -21.83
CA SER A 390 -8.63 19.11 -22.47
C SER A 390 -10.11 19.32 -22.16
N LYS A 391 -10.44 20.38 -21.43
CA LYS A 391 -11.82 20.85 -21.25
C LYS A 391 -12.44 20.94 -22.64
N ILE A 392 -13.40 20.06 -22.92
CA ILE A 392 -14.27 20.18 -24.08
C ILE A 392 -15.18 21.36 -23.78
N THR A 393 -14.77 22.56 -24.21
CA THR A 393 -15.68 23.68 -24.36
C THR A 393 -16.65 23.33 -25.48
N ALA A 394 -17.81 22.79 -25.10
CA ALA A 394 -18.96 22.73 -25.97
C ALA A 394 -19.42 24.17 -26.23
N THR A 395 -18.95 24.77 -27.32
CA THR A 395 -19.60 25.92 -27.93
C THR A 395 -20.41 25.37 -29.10
N LYS A 396 -21.73 25.23 -28.91
CA LYS A 396 -22.67 25.06 -30.02
C LYS A 396 -23.32 26.41 -30.28
N VAL A 397 -23.13 26.86 -31.53
CA VAL A 397 -23.98 27.82 -32.25
C VAL A 397 -25.38 27.26 -32.39
#